data_AF-A0AAU3I9D6-F1
#
_entry.id   AF-A0AAU3I9D6-F1
#
_cell.length_a   1.000
_cell.length_b   1.000
_cell.length_c   1.000
_cell.angle_alpha   90.00
_cell.angle_beta   90.00
_cell.angle_gamma   90.00
#
_symmetry.space_group_name_H-M   'P 1'
#
loop_
_entity.id
_entity.type
_entity.pdbx_description
1 polymer ?
#
loop_
_entity_poly.entity_id
_entity_poly.type
_entity_poly.pdbx_seq_one_letter_code
_entity_poly.pdbx_strand_id
1 'polypeptide(L)'
;MRDNQKTRVYKAEHLVGDVLNTVARTDARTFDFYGSTLVLPDERKFGDIVGVQRYVDQVLALNWVRDTWPTLAAQPVKVRTRRGAAKAEYRPGVISVPDHQQSISWAMRELVVLHELAHHLARGGEAHGAQFVSTYLHLVNELVGHEVGLLLTDAYSRNGVAFGALVAA
;
A
#
# COMPACT_ATOMS: atom_id res chain seq x y z
N MET A 1 -24.17 9.75 3.60
CA MET A 1 -23.88 8.32 3.37
C MET A 1 -22.40 8.13 3.72
N ARG A 2 -22.07 7.43 4.82
CA ARG A 2 -20.67 7.18 5.18
C ARG A 2 -20.08 6.23 4.14
N ASP A 3 -18.84 6.49 3.74
CA ASP A 3 -18.12 5.65 2.78
C ASP A 3 -17.77 4.30 3.42
N ASN A 4 -18.74 3.39 3.39
CA ASN A 4 -18.64 2.06 3.98
C ASN A 4 -17.51 1.23 3.35
N GLN A 5 -17.20 1.48 2.07
CA GLN A 5 -16.13 0.79 1.36
C GLN A 5 -14.76 1.20 1.91
N LYS A 6 -14.49 2.51 2.01
CA LYS A 6 -13.24 3.03 2.60
C LYS A 6 -12.98 2.51 4.01
N THR A 7 -14.01 2.45 4.86
CA THR A 7 -13.87 1.89 6.21
C THR A 7 -13.49 0.41 6.18
N ARG A 8 -14.05 -0.38 5.26
CA ARG A 8 -13.71 -1.81 5.11
C ARG A 8 -12.28 -1.98 4.57
N VAL A 9 -11.85 -1.14 3.63
CA VAL A 9 -10.48 -1.12 3.09
C VAL A 9 -9.47 -0.86 4.21
N TYR A 10 -9.63 0.21 4.99
CA TYR A 10 -8.70 0.49 6.08
C TYR A 10 -8.69 -0.59 7.15
N LYS A 11 -9.85 -1.17 7.47
CA LYS A 11 -9.92 -2.28 8.42
C LYS A 11 -9.09 -3.47 7.94
N ALA A 12 -9.20 -3.85 6.67
CA ALA A 12 -8.41 -4.94 6.10
C ALA A 12 -6.90 -4.64 6.08
N GLU A 13 -6.52 -3.43 5.65
CA GLU A 13 -5.11 -3.03 5.59
C GLU A 13 -4.46 -2.93 6.98
N HIS A 14 -5.18 -2.45 7.98
CA HIS A 14 -4.70 -2.44 9.36
C HIS A 14 -4.45 -3.86 9.89
N LEU A 15 -5.36 -4.81 9.61
CA LEU A 15 -5.17 -6.21 10.01
C LEU A 15 -3.87 -6.79 9.42
N VAL A 16 -3.62 -6.60 8.13
CA VAL A 16 -2.39 -7.06 7.49
C VAL A 16 -1.17 -6.34 8.07
N GLY A 17 -1.28 -5.03 8.28
CA GLY A 17 -0.24 -4.23 8.92
C GLY A 17 0.16 -4.75 10.31
N ASP A 18 -0.83 -5.15 11.12
CA ASP A 18 -0.64 -5.71 12.46
C ASP A 18 -0.02 -7.11 12.44
N VAL A 19 -0.41 -7.94 11.46
CA VAL A 19 0.23 -9.25 11.23
C VAL A 19 1.71 -9.06 10.92
N LEU A 20 2.06 -8.19 9.97
CA LEU A 20 3.46 -7.91 9.61
C LEU A 20 4.26 -7.36 10.79
N ASN A 21 3.68 -6.43 11.55
CA ASN A 21 4.31 -5.91 12.76
C ASN A 21 4.56 -7.02 13.80
N THR A 22 3.66 -7.99 13.88
CA THR A 22 3.73 -9.09 14.84
C THR A 22 4.79 -10.11 14.46
N VAL A 23 4.79 -10.58 13.21
CA VAL A 23 5.78 -11.56 12.76
C VAL A 23 7.19 -10.98 12.70
N ALA A 24 7.34 -9.67 12.46
CA ALA A 24 8.64 -8.99 12.46
C ALA A 24 9.36 -8.99 13.82
N ARG A 25 8.67 -9.35 14.92
CA ARG A 25 9.26 -9.53 16.25
C ARG A 25 9.72 -10.97 16.52
N THR A 26 9.58 -11.86 15.53
CA THR A 26 9.94 -13.27 15.63
C THR A 26 11.06 -13.60 14.66
N ASP A 27 11.88 -14.60 14.98
CA ASP A 27 12.98 -15.01 14.10
C ASP A 27 12.47 -15.71 12.82
N ALA A 28 11.43 -16.54 12.93
CA ALA A 28 10.92 -17.35 11.83
C ALA A 28 9.97 -16.60 10.89
N ARG A 29 9.34 -15.50 11.36
CA ARG A 29 8.41 -14.65 10.59
C ARG A 29 7.25 -15.41 9.95
N THR A 30 6.79 -16.45 10.64
CA THR A 30 5.71 -17.32 10.19
C THR A 30 4.34 -16.83 10.67
N PHE A 31 3.32 -17.04 9.85
CA PHE A 31 1.92 -16.80 10.18
C PHE A 31 1.07 -18.04 9.88
N ASP A 32 0.21 -18.45 10.82
CA ASP A 32 -0.77 -19.50 10.57
C ASP A 32 -1.92 -18.93 9.72
N PHE A 33 -2.06 -19.47 8.52
CA PHE A 33 -3.08 -19.11 7.56
C PHE A 33 -3.94 -20.35 7.29
N TYR A 34 -5.01 -20.49 8.08
CA TYR A 34 -5.98 -21.59 7.96
C TYR A 34 -5.32 -22.98 8.08
N GLY A 35 -4.40 -23.15 9.04
CA GLY A 35 -3.65 -24.39 9.25
C GLY A 35 -2.48 -24.60 8.27
N SER A 36 -2.24 -23.65 7.35
CA SER A 36 -1.01 -23.57 6.56
C SER A 36 -0.04 -22.58 7.19
N THR A 37 1.27 -22.79 7.04
CA THR A 37 2.28 -21.83 7.49
C THR A 37 2.73 -20.95 6.33
N LEU A 38 2.53 -19.64 6.44
CA LEU A 38 3.12 -18.66 5.52
C LEU A 38 4.38 -18.09 6.14
N VAL A 39 5.47 -18.02 5.36
CA VAL A 39 6.67 -17.25 5.71
C VAL A 39 6.51 -15.87 5.09
N LEU A 40 6.42 -14.84 5.91
CA LEU A 40 6.14 -13.49 5.43
C LEU A 40 7.45 -12.72 5.15
N PRO A 41 7.54 -11.99 4.03
CA PRO A 41 8.70 -11.20 3.70
C PRO A 41 8.87 -10.00 4.64
N ASP A 42 10.08 -9.43 4.63
CA ASP A 42 10.34 -8.16 5.29
C ASP A 42 9.65 -7.01 4.55
N GLU A 43 8.77 -6.29 5.25
CA GLU A 43 8.26 -5.03 4.75
C GLU A 43 9.32 -3.94 4.89
N ARG A 44 9.58 -3.21 3.80
CA ARG A 44 10.52 -2.08 3.86
C ARG A 44 10.01 -0.98 4.78
N LYS A 45 10.94 -0.43 5.57
CA LYS A 45 10.75 0.78 6.38
C LYS A 45 11.72 1.85 5.95
N PHE A 46 11.24 3.08 5.84
CA PHE A 46 12.03 4.19 5.32
C PHE A 46 12.59 5.04 6.45
N GLY A 47 13.87 5.41 6.36
CA GLY A 47 14.52 6.27 7.35
C GLY A 47 14.15 7.76 7.22
N ASP A 48 13.79 8.21 6.02
CA ASP A 48 13.46 9.60 5.73
C ASP A 48 12.58 9.74 4.47
N ILE A 49 12.11 10.96 4.23
CA ILE A 49 11.28 11.29 3.04
C ILE A 49 12.07 11.14 1.73
N VAL A 50 13.39 11.31 1.76
CA VAL A 50 14.25 11.14 0.57
C VAL A 50 14.25 9.68 0.11
N GLY A 51 14.30 8.73 1.06
CA GLY A 51 14.17 7.30 0.81
C GLY A 51 12.80 6.95 0.23
N VAL A 52 11.72 7.55 0.75
CA VAL A 52 10.37 7.37 0.20
C VAL A 52 10.28 7.91 -1.24
N GLN A 53 10.82 9.11 -1.51
CA GLN A 53 10.86 9.68 -2.85
C GLN A 53 11.59 8.75 -3.82
N ARG A 54 12.78 8.26 -3.46
CA ARG A 54 13.56 7.34 -4.28
C ARG A 54 12.79 6.05 -4.57
N TYR A 55 12.11 5.50 -3.57
CA TYR A 55 11.29 4.30 -3.73
C TYR A 55 10.15 4.52 -4.72
N VAL A 56 9.39 5.61 -4.57
CA VAL A 56 8.31 5.97 -5.50
C VAL A 56 8.83 6.13 -6.93
N ASP A 57 9.94 6.86 -7.11
CA ASP A 57 10.56 7.05 -8.43
C ASP A 57 10.99 5.72 -9.06
N GLN A 58 11.53 4.80 -8.26
CA GLN A 58 11.94 3.46 -8.72
C GLN A 58 10.73 2.60 -9.12
N VAL A 59 9.67 2.59 -8.32
CA VAL A 59 8.44 1.83 -8.64
C VAL A 59 7.83 2.32 -9.95
N LEU A 60 7.69 3.64 -10.14
CA LEU A 60 7.17 4.22 -11.39
C LEU A 60 8.10 4.00 -12.60
N ALA A 61 9.36 3.65 -12.36
CA ALA A 61 10.32 3.33 -13.41
C ALA A 61 10.34 1.84 -13.82
N LEU A 62 9.66 0.95 -13.09
CA LEU A 62 9.60 -0.47 -13.44
C LEU A 62 8.87 -0.66 -14.78
N ASN A 63 9.42 -1.51 -15.64
CA ASN A 63 8.85 -1.76 -16.98
C ASN A 63 7.39 -2.20 -16.87
N TRP A 64 7.10 -3.17 -16.01
CA TRP A 64 5.72 -3.67 -15.86
C TRP A 64 4.75 -2.59 -15.35
N VAL A 65 5.20 -1.64 -14.51
CA VAL A 65 4.38 -0.51 -14.03
C VAL A 65 4.09 0.45 -15.19
N ARG A 66 5.09 0.73 -16.02
CA ARG A 66 4.92 1.58 -17.21
C ARG A 66 4.07 0.92 -18.28
N ASP A 67 4.16 -0.40 -18.43
CA ASP A 67 3.35 -1.14 -19.39
C ASP A 67 1.89 -1.22 -18.92
N THR A 68 1.66 -1.32 -17.61
CA THR A 68 0.32 -1.39 -17.01
C THR A 68 -0.37 -0.02 -16.95
N TRP A 69 0.38 1.05 -16.69
CA TRP A 69 -0.15 2.41 -16.54
C TRP A 69 0.70 3.44 -17.31
N PRO A 70 0.77 3.38 -18.65
CA PRO A 70 1.73 4.17 -19.44
C PRO A 70 1.58 5.67 -19.25
N THR A 71 0.33 6.17 -19.13
CA THR A 71 0.06 7.60 -18.98
C THR A 71 0.31 8.10 -17.55
N LEU A 72 -0.04 7.30 -16.54
CA LEU A 72 0.07 7.71 -15.14
C LEU A 72 1.48 7.52 -14.62
N ALA A 73 2.15 6.39 -14.94
CA ALA A 73 3.51 6.12 -14.50
C ALA A 73 4.55 7.12 -15.08
N ALA A 74 4.25 7.75 -16.22
CA ALA A 74 5.08 8.80 -16.79
C ALA A 74 4.96 10.15 -16.04
N GLN A 75 3.94 10.32 -15.18
CA GLN A 75 3.74 11.57 -14.44
C GLN A 75 4.56 11.57 -13.15
N PRO A 76 5.29 12.67 -12.85
CA PRO A 76 6.10 12.74 -11.65
C PRO A 76 5.23 12.77 -10.39
N VAL A 77 5.66 12.05 -9.36
CA VAL A 77 5.08 12.08 -8.02
C VAL A 77 6.11 12.63 -7.04
N LYS A 78 5.75 13.69 -6.30
CA LYS A 78 6.59 14.29 -5.27
C LYS A 78 6.18 13.81 -3.89
N VAL A 79 7.16 13.47 -3.06
CA VAL A 79 6.97 13.09 -1.67
C VAL A 79 7.40 14.24 -0.77
N ARG A 80 6.59 14.55 0.24
CA ARG A 80 6.91 15.57 1.24
C ARG A 80 6.50 15.13 2.64
N THR A 81 7.12 15.75 3.65
CA THR A 81 6.63 15.65 5.03
C THR A 81 5.25 16.25 5.14
N ARG A 82 4.34 15.53 5.80
CA ARG A 82 3.03 16.03 6.16
C ARG A 82 3.05 16.70 7.53
N ARG A 83 2.39 17.85 7.68
CA ARG A 83 2.07 18.40 9.01
C ARG A 83 0.94 17.58 9.64
N GLY A 84 1.23 16.93 10.75
CA GLY A 84 0.25 16.19 11.54
C GLY A 84 0.25 14.68 11.28
N ALA A 85 0.01 13.94 12.35
CA ALA A 85 0.32 12.53 12.51
C ALA A 85 -0.72 11.54 11.97
N ALA A 86 -1.93 12.01 11.71
CA ALA A 86 -3.12 11.16 11.69
C ALA A 86 -3.26 10.30 10.43
N LYS A 87 -2.63 10.69 9.31
CA LYS A 87 -2.74 9.98 8.03
C LYS A 87 -1.60 10.34 7.09
N ALA A 88 -1.28 9.46 6.16
CA ALA A 88 -0.68 9.84 4.89
C ALA A 88 -1.78 10.33 3.93
N GLU A 89 -1.41 11.08 2.90
CA GLU A 89 -2.36 11.45 1.85
C GLU A 89 -1.69 11.67 0.49
N TYR A 90 -2.34 11.15 -0.54
CA TYR A 90 -2.13 11.53 -1.91
C TYR A 90 -3.06 12.69 -2.32
N ARG A 91 -2.49 13.65 -3.02
CA ARG A 91 -3.18 14.61 -3.89
C ARG A 91 -2.52 14.54 -5.25
N PRO A 92 -3.16 14.99 -6.35
CA PRO A 92 -2.58 14.90 -7.70
C PRO A 92 -1.08 15.26 -7.76
N GLY A 93 -0.24 14.26 -8.00
CA GLY A 93 1.22 14.38 -8.10
C GLY A 93 1.99 14.56 -6.78
N VAL A 94 1.34 14.48 -5.62
CA VAL A 94 1.97 14.71 -4.32
C VAL A 94 1.52 13.69 -3.27
N ILE A 95 2.47 12.91 -2.75
CA ILE A 95 2.31 12.08 -1.56
C ILE A 95 2.83 12.85 -0.35
N SER A 96 2.01 12.98 0.69
CA SER A 96 2.39 13.61 1.96
C SER A 96 2.39 12.55 3.07
N VAL A 97 3.55 12.28 3.66
CA VAL A 97 3.72 11.23 4.69
C VAL A 97 4.20 11.88 6.01
N PRO A 98 3.62 11.53 7.17
CA PRO A 98 4.20 11.86 8.46
C PRO A 98 5.59 11.21 8.62
N ASP A 99 6.59 11.97 9.04
CA ASP A 99 7.96 11.50 9.22
C ASP A 99 8.28 11.15 10.68
N HIS A 100 9.48 10.58 10.90
CA HIS A 100 9.92 10.14 12.23
C HIS A 100 10.06 11.27 13.26
N GLN A 101 10.23 12.53 12.82
CA GLN A 101 10.29 13.67 13.73
C GLN A 101 9.00 13.85 14.54
N GLN A 102 7.89 13.27 14.06
CA GLN A 102 6.61 13.30 14.75
C GLN A 102 6.40 12.08 15.67
N SER A 103 7.42 11.21 15.87
CA SER A 103 7.37 9.96 16.66
C SER A 103 6.37 8.92 16.14
N ILE A 104 6.18 8.85 14.82
CA ILE A 104 5.16 8.01 14.19
C ILE A 104 5.85 6.97 13.30
N SER A 105 6.00 5.75 13.81
CA SER A 105 6.64 4.68 13.03
C SER A 105 5.72 4.06 11.97
N TRP A 106 4.39 4.21 12.09
CA TRP A 106 3.44 3.51 11.23
C TRP A 106 3.43 4.03 9.78
N ALA A 107 3.76 5.30 9.54
CA ALA A 107 3.58 5.93 8.24
C ALA A 107 4.76 5.71 7.27
N MET A 108 5.98 5.54 7.79
CA MET A 108 7.20 5.39 7.00
C MET A 108 7.47 3.92 6.63
N ARG A 109 6.45 3.25 6.07
CA ARG A 109 6.49 1.83 5.68
C ARG A 109 5.95 1.59 4.27
N GLU A 110 6.40 0.52 3.64
CA GLU A 110 6.12 0.20 2.24
C GLU A 110 4.63 0.13 1.91
N LEU A 111 3.82 -0.53 2.74
CA LEU A 111 2.39 -0.65 2.49
C LEU A 111 1.69 0.71 2.46
N VAL A 112 2.08 1.64 3.34
CA VAL A 112 1.51 3.00 3.36
C VAL A 112 1.91 3.77 2.10
N VAL A 113 3.16 3.68 1.68
CA VAL A 113 3.62 4.35 0.45
C VAL A 113 2.93 3.78 -0.78
N LEU A 114 2.77 2.46 -0.85
CA LEU A 114 2.05 1.80 -1.94
C LEU A 114 0.55 2.14 -1.93
N HIS A 115 -0.08 2.34 -0.77
CA HIS A 115 -1.47 2.83 -0.68
C HIS A 115 -1.59 4.20 -1.34
N GLU A 116 -0.71 5.14 -0.99
CA GLU A 116 -0.74 6.48 -1.59
C GLU A 116 -0.37 6.48 -3.08
N LEU A 117 0.53 5.60 -3.50
CA LEU A 117 0.88 5.43 -4.91
C LEU A 117 -0.26 4.77 -5.71
N ALA A 118 -1.05 3.88 -5.10
CA ALA A 118 -2.23 3.31 -5.74
C ALA A 118 -3.29 4.39 -6.04
N HIS A 119 -3.45 5.41 -5.18
CA HIS A 119 -4.30 6.57 -5.51
C HIS A 119 -3.81 7.34 -6.74
N HIS A 120 -2.50 7.35 -7.00
CA HIS A 120 -1.92 7.95 -8.20
C HIS A 120 -2.19 7.10 -9.45
N LEU A 121 -2.05 5.79 -9.36
CA LEU A 121 -2.19 4.85 -10.48
C LEU A 121 -3.66 4.47 -10.78
N ALA A 122 -4.58 4.68 -9.84
CA ALA A 122 -6.02 4.47 -10.01
C ALA A 122 -6.81 5.80 -10.12
N ARG A 123 -6.17 6.85 -10.63
CA ARG A 123 -6.81 8.17 -10.78
C ARG A 123 -8.01 8.10 -11.71
N GLY A 124 -9.08 8.80 -11.31
CA GLY A 124 -10.32 8.89 -12.08
C GLY A 124 -11.45 8.02 -11.53
N GLY A 125 -11.16 7.06 -10.66
CA GLY A 125 -12.15 6.29 -9.91
C GLY A 125 -12.49 6.87 -8.53
N GLU A 126 -13.36 6.17 -7.80
CA GLU A 126 -13.59 6.43 -6.39
C GLU A 126 -12.31 6.13 -5.59
N ALA A 127 -11.94 7.02 -4.66
CA ALA A 127 -10.65 6.95 -3.94
C ALA A 127 -10.36 5.58 -3.31
N HIS A 128 -11.37 4.87 -2.80
CA HIS A 128 -11.21 3.54 -2.23
C HIS A 128 -12.11 2.49 -2.93
N GLY A 129 -12.48 2.76 -4.17
CA GLY A 129 -13.29 1.88 -5.01
C GLY A 129 -12.51 0.67 -5.53
N ALA A 130 -13.18 -0.19 -6.29
CA ALA A 130 -12.60 -1.46 -6.75
C ALA A 130 -11.32 -1.29 -7.59
N GLN A 131 -11.22 -0.23 -8.41
CA GLN A 131 -10.01 0.06 -9.18
C GLN A 131 -8.81 0.35 -8.27
N PHE A 132 -8.99 1.22 -7.26
CA PHE A 132 -7.97 1.51 -6.26
C PHE A 132 -7.51 0.24 -5.55
N VAL A 133 -8.46 -0.56 -5.05
CA VAL A 133 -8.14 -1.76 -4.27
C VAL A 133 -7.39 -2.78 -5.13
N SER A 134 -7.80 -2.97 -6.39
CA SER A 134 -7.15 -3.91 -7.30
C SER A 134 -5.74 -3.44 -7.69
N THR A 135 -5.55 -2.13 -7.92
CA THR A 135 -4.22 -1.53 -8.16
C THR A 135 -3.31 -1.70 -6.96
N TYR A 136 -3.79 -1.39 -5.75
CA TYR A 136 -2.99 -1.54 -4.53
C TYR A 136 -2.63 -3.00 -4.26
N LEU A 137 -3.60 -3.92 -4.40
CA LEU A 137 -3.35 -5.35 -4.25
C LEU A 137 -2.32 -5.87 -5.26
N HIS A 138 -2.37 -5.40 -6.51
CA HIS A 138 -1.38 -5.78 -7.52
C HIS A 138 0.02 -5.26 -7.15
N LEU A 139 0.16 -3.99 -6.74
CA LEU A 139 1.43 -3.43 -6.27
C LEU A 139 2.00 -4.22 -5.08
N VAL A 140 1.16 -4.60 -4.11
CA VAL A 140 1.60 -5.38 -2.93
C VAL A 140 2.08 -6.77 -3.33
N ASN A 141 1.36 -7.46 -4.23
CA ASN A 141 1.79 -8.76 -4.75
C ASN A 141 3.18 -8.68 -5.39
N GLU A 142 3.38 -7.75 -6.31
CA GLU A 142 4.60 -7.67 -7.12
C GLU A 142 5.80 -7.11 -6.34
N LEU A 143 5.58 -6.22 -5.37
CA LEU A 143 6.67 -5.47 -4.71
C LEU A 143 6.99 -5.92 -3.30
N VAL A 144 5.98 -6.36 -2.55
CA VAL A 144 6.16 -6.80 -1.15
C VAL A 144 6.26 -8.32 -1.09
N GLY A 145 5.40 -9.01 -1.82
CA GLY A 145 5.42 -10.47 -1.96
C GLY A 145 4.02 -11.07 -2.05
N HIS A 146 3.93 -12.20 -2.74
CA HIS A 146 2.66 -12.89 -2.97
C HIS A 146 1.99 -13.35 -1.66
N GLU A 147 2.76 -13.66 -0.62
CA GLU A 147 2.23 -14.04 0.69
C GLU A 147 1.50 -12.88 1.36
N VAL A 148 2.03 -11.65 1.24
CA VAL A 148 1.37 -10.44 1.76
C VAL A 148 0.14 -10.11 0.92
N GLY A 149 0.22 -10.27 -0.40
CA GLY A 149 -0.92 -10.13 -1.28
C GLY A 149 -2.03 -11.15 -1.01
N LEU A 150 -1.69 -12.40 -0.67
CA LEU A 150 -2.65 -13.42 -0.22
C LEU A 150 -3.35 -13.00 1.07
N LEU A 151 -2.60 -12.54 2.07
CA LEU A 151 -3.17 -12.03 3.32
C LEU A 151 -4.10 -10.84 3.08
N LEU A 152 -3.71 -9.92 2.19
CA LEU A 152 -4.52 -8.76 1.85
C LEU A 152 -5.79 -9.15 1.09
N THR A 153 -5.71 -10.13 0.19
CA THR A 153 -6.86 -10.70 -0.51
C THR A 153 -7.86 -11.34 0.45
N ASP A 154 -7.39 -12.13 1.42
CA ASP A 154 -8.22 -12.70 2.48
C ASP A 154 -8.88 -11.60 3.32
N ALA A 155 -8.08 -10.63 3.78
CA ALA A 155 -8.56 -9.53 4.60
C ALA A 155 -9.63 -8.70 3.88
N TYR A 156 -9.45 -8.42 2.58
CA TYR A 156 -10.46 -7.74 1.77
C TYR A 156 -11.74 -8.56 1.61
N SER A 157 -11.60 -9.85 1.30
CA SER A 157 -12.74 -10.76 1.14
C SER A 157 -13.58 -10.85 2.41
N ARG A 158 -12.93 -11.05 3.56
CA ARG A 158 -13.58 -11.14 4.89
C ARG A 158 -14.24 -9.85 5.35
N ASN A 159 -13.71 -8.71 4.92
CA ASN A 159 -14.28 -7.40 5.24
C ASN A 159 -15.29 -6.93 4.18
N GLY A 160 -15.62 -7.71 3.15
CA GLY A 160 -16.58 -7.32 2.11
C GLY A 160 -16.13 -6.09 1.31
N VAL A 161 -14.82 -5.96 1.08
CA VAL A 161 -14.25 -4.92 0.22
C VAL A 161 -14.51 -5.30 -1.24
N ALA A 162 -15.01 -4.36 -2.03
CA ALA A 162 -15.11 -4.56 -3.49
C ALA A 162 -13.73 -4.40 -4.16
N PHE A 163 -13.32 -5.41 -4.93
CA PHE A 163 -12.14 -5.44 -5.79
C PHE A 163 -12.37 -6.47 -6.92
N GLY A 164 -11.52 -6.49 -7.94
CA GLY A 164 -11.71 -7.35 -9.09
C GLY A 164 -10.47 -7.46 -9.95
N ALA A 165 -10.67 -7.71 -11.25
CA ALA A 165 -9.57 -7.72 -12.20
C ALA A 165 -8.89 -6.35 -12.24
N LEU A 166 -7.57 -6.35 -12.40
CA LEU A 166 -6.81 -5.14 -12.63
C LEU A 166 -7.28 -4.48 -13.93
N VAL A 167 -7.72 -3.23 -13.83
CA VAL A 167 -8.05 -2.41 -15.01
C VAL A 167 -6.86 -1.51 -15.27
N ALA A 168 -6.03 -1.92 -16.23
CA ALA A 168 -4.98 -1.08 -16.79
C ALA A 168 -5.61 0.11 -17.53
N ALA A 169 -5.08 1.31 -17.34
CA ALA A 169 -5.56 2.56 -17.92
C ALA A 169 -4.43 3.32 -18.62
#